data_AF-A0A963HJU3-F1
#
_entry.id   AF-A0A963HJU3-F1
#
_cell.length_a   1.000
_cell.length_b   1.000
_cell.length_c   1.000
_cell.angle_alpha   90.00
_cell.angle_beta   90.00
_cell.angle_gamma   90.00
#
_symmetry.space_group_name_H-M   'P 1'
#
loop_
_entity.id
_entity.type
_entity.pdbx_description
1 polymer ?
#
loop_
_entity_poly.entity_id
_entity_poly.type
_entity_poly.pdbx_seq_one_letter_code
_entity_poly.pdbx_strand_id
1 'polypeptide(L)'
;MMLPNPAAKYRPFAPIALADRQWPNKLIDRAPIWMSTDLRDGNQALFEPMNVERKMRMFRTVCEIGFKEIEVGFPSASQTDFDFVRTLIEGGHIPQDVTIQVLTQAREDLIRRTMESVRGAPRAII
;
A
#
# COMPACT_ATOMS: atom_id res chain seq x y z
N MET A 1 -4.91 23.15 31.61
CA MET A 1 -6.27 23.67 31.82
C MET A 1 -7.20 22.95 30.86
N MET A 2 -8.26 22.30 31.35
CA MET A 2 -9.24 21.61 30.49
C MET A 2 -10.08 22.65 29.76
N LEU A 3 -10.34 22.46 28.46
CA LEU A 3 -11.14 23.43 27.69
C LEU A 3 -12.60 23.40 28.14
N PRO A 4 -13.24 24.57 28.34
CA PRO A 4 -14.63 24.65 28.79
C PRO A 4 -15.64 24.13 27.77
N ASN A 5 -15.28 24.13 26.47
CA ASN A 5 -16.04 23.45 25.43
C ASN A 5 -15.10 22.78 24.42
N PRO A 6 -14.74 21.49 24.61
CA PRO A 6 -13.87 20.76 23.70
C PRO A 6 -14.40 20.66 22.27
N ALA A 7 -15.73 20.76 22.07
CA ALA A 7 -16.34 20.67 20.74
C ALA A 7 -15.93 21.84 19.82
N ALA A 8 -15.65 23.03 20.39
CA ALA A 8 -15.22 24.20 19.63
C ALA A 8 -13.85 24.03 18.92
N LYS A 9 -13.09 22.98 19.27
CA LYS A 9 -11.84 22.63 18.59
C LYS A 9 -12.06 22.08 17.18
N TYR A 10 -13.25 21.55 16.91
CA TYR A 10 -13.56 20.85 15.67
C TYR A 10 -14.57 21.66 14.86
N ARG A 11 -14.30 21.82 13.57
CA ARG A 11 -15.20 22.49 12.64
C ARG A 11 -15.92 21.44 11.79
N PRO A 12 -17.20 21.66 11.42
CA PRO A 12 -17.88 20.80 10.46
C PRO A 12 -17.14 20.77 9.12
N PHE A 13 -17.21 19.64 8.41
CA PHE A 13 -16.71 19.53 7.05
C PHE A 13 -17.60 20.34 6.09
N ALA A 14 -16.99 21.07 5.15
CA ALA A 14 -17.72 21.87 4.17
C ALA A 14 -18.42 20.97 3.14
N PRO A 15 -19.72 21.15 2.85
CA PRO A 15 -20.42 20.34 1.87
C PRO A 15 -19.79 20.42 0.46
N ILE A 16 -19.71 19.28 -0.22
CA ILE A 16 -19.24 19.20 -1.61
C ILE A 16 -20.40 19.51 -2.55
N ALA A 17 -20.26 20.57 -3.36
CA ALA A 17 -21.24 20.96 -4.36
C ALA A 17 -21.16 20.07 -5.60
N LEU A 18 -21.77 18.89 -5.51
CA LEU A 18 -21.94 17.96 -6.63
C LEU A 18 -23.43 17.64 -6.77
N ALA A 19 -24.16 18.55 -7.44
CA ALA A 19 -25.61 18.49 -7.59
C ALA A 19 -26.03 17.29 -8.45
N ASP A 20 -25.39 17.10 -9.60
CA ASP A 20 -25.73 16.06 -10.57
C ASP A 20 -25.03 14.72 -10.30
N ARG A 21 -24.80 14.38 -9.02
CA ARG A 21 -24.12 13.13 -8.64
C ARG A 21 -24.95 11.92 -9.07
N GLN A 22 -24.32 10.99 -9.77
CA GLN A 22 -25.01 9.81 -10.32
C GLN A 22 -24.85 8.55 -9.48
N TRP A 23 -23.91 8.53 -8.52
CA TRP A 23 -23.64 7.34 -7.70
C TRP A 23 -24.84 6.84 -6.87
N PRO A 24 -25.82 7.67 -6.41
CA PRO A 24 -26.98 7.15 -5.71
C PRO A 24 -27.91 6.27 -6.56
N ASN A 25 -27.83 6.40 -7.89
CA ASN A 25 -28.68 5.66 -8.84
C ASN A 25 -27.98 4.46 -9.48
N LYS A 26 -26.75 4.14 -9.06
CA LYS A 26 -25.95 3.06 -9.63
C LYS A 26 -25.83 1.90 -8.65
N LEU A 27 -26.06 0.69 -9.13
CA LEU A 27 -25.74 -0.55 -8.42
C LEU A 27 -24.34 -1.01 -8.85
N ILE A 28 -23.60 -1.61 -7.91
CA ILE A 28 -22.32 -2.26 -8.22
C ILE A 28 -22.63 -3.61 -8.87
N ASP A 29 -22.16 -3.82 -10.09
CA ASP A 29 -22.43 -5.01 -10.92
C ASP A 29 -21.17 -5.81 -11.28
N ARG A 30 -19.99 -5.32 -10.89
CA ARG A 30 -18.69 -5.94 -11.17
C ARG A 30 -17.71 -5.66 -10.03
N ALA A 31 -16.78 -6.58 -9.84
CA ALA A 31 -15.67 -6.37 -8.91
C ALA A 31 -14.76 -5.22 -9.41
N PRO A 32 -14.26 -4.35 -8.52
CA PRO A 32 -13.19 -3.43 -8.87
C PRO A 32 -11.86 -4.18 -9.03
N ILE A 33 -10.84 -3.47 -9.47
CA ILE A 33 -9.45 -3.90 -9.30
C ILE A 33 -9.12 -3.73 -7.82
N TRP A 34 -8.64 -4.81 -7.19
CA TRP A 34 -8.25 -4.82 -5.79
C TRP A 34 -6.74 -4.67 -5.67
N MET A 35 -6.31 -3.78 -4.78
CA MET A 35 -4.91 -3.59 -4.42
C MET A 35 -4.78 -3.72 -2.90
N SER A 36 -3.91 -4.63 -2.46
CA SER A 36 -3.66 -4.88 -1.03
C SER A 36 -2.47 -4.04 -0.55
N THR A 37 -2.65 -3.33 0.58
CA THR A 37 -1.61 -2.53 1.23
C THR A 37 -1.10 -3.12 2.55
N ASP A 38 -1.51 -4.36 2.86
CA ASP A 38 -1.30 -5.02 4.14
C ASP A 38 0.19 -5.10 4.54
N LEU A 39 1.09 -5.32 3.57
CA LEU A 39 2.53 -5.50 3.81
C LEU A 39 3.28 -4.19 4.08
N ARG A 40 2.67 -3.03 3.79
CA ARG A 40 3.27 -1.70 4.02
C ARG A 40 2.40 -0.86 4.92
N ASP A 41 1.24 -0.42 4.47
CA ASP A 41 0.35 0.46 5.24
C ASP A 41 -0.22 -0.26 6.48
N GLY A 42 -0.66 -1.50 6.29
CA GLY A 42 -1.10 -2.35 7.41
C GLY A 42 0.03 -2.64 8.39
N ASN A 43 1.20 -3.04 7.89
CA ASN A 43 2.39 -3.33 8.69
C ASN A 43 2.84 -2.13 9.54
N GLN A 44 2.75 -0.90 9.01
CA GLN A 44 3.13 0.34 9.70
C GLN A 44 2.23 0.66 10.90
N ALA A 45 1.01 0.14 10.93
CA ALA A 45 0.05 0.33 12.02
C ALA A 45 0.22 -0.68 13.17
N LEU A 46 1.06 -1.70 13.01
CA LEU A 46 1.28 -2.72 14.03
C LEU A 46 2.19 -2.19 15.15
N PHE A 47 1.85 -2.54 16.40
CA PHE A 47 2.74 -2.29 17.54
C PHE A 47 4.07 -3.06 17.40
N GLU A 48 3.98 -4.33 16.96
CA GLU A 48 5.13 -5.15 16.57
C GLU A 48 5.09 -5.38 15.05
N PRO A 49 5.98 -4.72 14.27
CA PRO A 49 6.06 -4.92 12.83
C PRO A 49 6.29 -6.38 12.45
N MET A 50 5.79 -6.76 11.27
CA MET A 50 6.02 -8.08 10.69
C MET A 50 7.50 -8.29 10.41
N ASN A 51 8.03 -9.41 10.89
CA ASN A 51 9.30 -9.93 10.42
C ASN A 51 9.15 -10.53 9.00
N VAL A 52 10.27 -10.92 8.40
CA VAL A 52 10.31 -11.46 7.02
C VAL A 52 9.38 -12.68 6.86
N GLU A 53 9.35 -13.59 7.84
CA GLU A 53 8.50 -14.78 7.79
C GLU A 53 7.00 -14.42 7.73
N ARG A 54 6.56 -13.50 8.61
CA ARG A 54 5.18 -12.99 8.65
C ARG A 54 4.83 -12.26 7.35
N LYS A 55 5.74 -11.44 6.81
CA LYS A 55 5.55 -10.77 5.52
C LYS A 55 5.42 -11.77 4.37
N MET A 56 6.29 -12.78 4.30
CA MET A 56 6.20 -13.83 3.28
C MET A 56 4.91 -14.63 3.37
N ARG A 57 4.46 -14.94 4.59
CA ARG A 57 3.16 -15.60 4.79
C ARG A 57 2.01 -14.72 4.29
N MET A 58 1.97 -13.45 4.67
CA MET A 58 0.94 -12.51 4.22
C MET A 58 0.95 -12.36 2.70
N PHE A 59 2.12 -12.16 2.08
CA PHE A 59 2.24 -12.05 0.63
C PHE A 59 1.67 -13.28 -0.10
N ARG A 60 2.04 -14.49 0.35
CA ARG A 60 1.51 -15.74 -0.22
C ARG A 60 -0.01 -15.83 -0.05
N THR A 61 -0.52 -15.53 1.13
CA THR A 61 -1.98 -15.56 1.40
C THR A 61 -2.74 -14.59 0.52
N VAL A 62 -2.25 -13.36 0.34
CA VAL A 62 -2.89 -12.36 -0.53
C VAL A 62 -2.86 -12.78 -2.00
N CYS A 63 -1.77 -13.43 -2.45
CA CYS A 63 -1.70 -14.03 -3.78
C CYS A 63 -2.70 -15.19 -3.94
N GLU A 64 -2.81 -16.09 -2.94
CA GLU A 64 -3.74 -17.22 -2.94
C GLU A 64 -5.21 -16.77 -2.97
N ILE A 65 -5.55 -15.65 -2.32
CA ILE A 65 -6.89 -15.04 -2.40
C ILE A 65 -7.19 -14.52 -3.82
N GLY A 66 -6.17 -14.11 -4.57
CA GLY A 66 -6.29 -13.69 -5.97
C GLY A 66 -6.05 -12.20 -6.22
N PHE A 67 -5.47 -11.45 -5.28
CA PHE A 67 -5.06 -10.07 -5.53
C PHE A 67 -3.98 -10.01 -6.61
N LYS A 68 -4.07 -8.99 -7.48
CA LYS A 68 -3.13 -8.78 -8.60
C LYS A 68 -2.25 -7.55 -8.42
N GLU A 69 -2.59 -6.66 -7.50
CA GLU A 69 -1.78 -5.51 -7.12
C GLU A 69 -1.52 -5.57 -5.61
N ILE A 70 -0.25 -5.54 -5.21
CA ILE A 70 0.15 -5.74 -3.81
C ILE A 70 1.27 -4.76 -3.46
N GLU A 71 1.02 -3.84 -2.52
CA GLU A 71 2.04 -2.94 -2.00
C GLU A 71 2.93 -3.66 -0.98
N VAL A 72 4.22 -3.82 -1.30
CA VAL A 72 5.14 -4.70 -0.57
C VAL A 72 6.12 -3.97 0.35
N GLY A 73 6.18 -2.63 0.29
CA GLY A 73 7.02 -1.86 1.20
C GLY A 73 7.28 -0.41 0.81
N PHE A 74 8.01 0.29 1.66
CA PHE A 74 8.57 1.63 1.44
C PHE A 74 10.12 1.56 1.43
N PRO A 75 10.70 1.02 0.35
CA PRO A 75 12.10 0.55 0.32
C PRO A 75 13.14 1.69 0.43
N SER A 76 12.79 2.92 0.09
CA SER A 76 13.69 4.05 0.25
C SER A 76 13.79 4.55 1.69
N ALA A 77 12.79 4.23 2.54
CA ALA A 77 12.72 4.67 3.93
C ALA A 77 13.01 3.55 4.95
N SER A 78 12.97 2.28 4.53
CA SER A 78 13.19 1.11 5.38
C SER A 78 14.10 0.09 4.70
N GLN A 79 15.22 -0.25 5.34
CA GLN A 79 16.13 -1.30 4.84
C GLN A 79 15.44 -2.67 4.84
N THR A 80 14.64 -2.97 5.86
CA THR A 80 13.89 -4.24 5.93
C THR A 80 12.87 -4.35 4.78
N ASP A 81 12.26 -3.24 4.37
CA ASP A 81 11.36 -3.24 3.20
C ASP A 81 12.15 -3.40 1.91
N PHE A 82 13.30 -2.73 1.79
CA PHE A 82 14.20 -2.90 0.65
C PHE A 82 14.61 -4.37 0.49
N ASP A 83 15.08 -5.01 1.56
CA ASP A 83 15.53 -6.40 1.56
C ASP A 83 14.38 -7.36 1.26
N PHE A 84 13.17 -7.06 1.73
CA PHE A 84 11.98 -7.85 1.42
C PHE A 84 11.61 -7.75 -0.07
N VAL A 85 11.65 -6.56 -0.67
CA VAL A 85 11.45 -6.39 -2.12
C VAL A 85 12.50 -7.17 -2.91
N ARG A 86 13.78 -7.11 -2.51
CA ARG A 86 14.85 -7.91 -3.14
C ARG A 86 14.58 -9.41 -3.04
N THR A 87 14.20 -9.88 -1.85
CA THR A 87 13.87 -11.29 -1.60
C THR A 87 12.74 -11.76 -2.52
N LEU A 88 11.68 -10.96 -2.70
CA LEU A 88 10.57 -11.32 -3.59
C LEU A 88 11.02 -11.45 -5.05
N ILE A 89 11.86 -10.54 -5.53
CA ILE A 89 12.33 -10.50 -6.93
C ILE A 89 13.36 -11.60 -7.18
N GLU A 90 14.43 -11.64 -6.39
CA GLU A 90 15.56 -12.56 -6.58
C GLU A 90 15.18 -14.01 -6.28
N GLY A 91 14.26 -14.23 -5.32
CA GLY A 91 13.71 -15.55 -5.01
C GLY A 91 12.62 -16.02 -5.97
N GLY A 92 12.23 -15.22 -6.97
CA GLY A 92 11.19 -15.56 -7.93
C GLY A 92 9.82 -15.81 -7.28
N HIS A 93 9.52 -15.09 -6.20
CA HIS A 93 8.29 -15.30 -5.43
C HIS A 93 7.06 -14.61 -6.02
N ILE A 94 7.25 -13.66 -6.94
CA ILE A 94 6.16 -12.86 -7.53
C ILE A 94 5.51 -13.67 -8.67
N PRO A 95 4.21 -14.01 -8.56
CA PRO A 95 3.50 -14.68 -9.65
C PRO A 95 3.46 -13.85 -10.93
N GLN A 96 3.38 -14.53 -12.10
CA GLN A 96 3.42 -13.88 -13.41
C GLN A 96 2.26 -12.93 -13.69
N ASP A 97 1.17 -12.97 -12.93
CA ASP A 97 -0.01 -12.12 -13.07
C ASP A 97 -0.16 -11.09 -11.93
N VAL A 98 0.85 -11.01 -11.04
CA VAL A 98 0.89 -10.05 -9.94
C VAL A 98 1.81 -8.87 -10.30
N THR A 99 1.42 -7.68 -9.86
CA THR A 99 2.21 -6.45 -9.90
C THR A 99 2.50 -6.02 -8.47
N ILE A 100 3.78 -5.93 -8.11
CA ILE A 100 4.17 -5.36 -6.82
C ILE A 100 4.15 -3.83 -6.88
N GLN A 101 3.73 -3.20 -5.80
CA GLN A 101 3.76 -1.75 -5.61
C GLN A 101 4.76 -1.41 -4.50
N VAL A 102 5.53 -0.34 -4.69
CA VAL A 102 6.42 0.21 -3.67
C VAL A 102 6.11 1.69 -3.45
N LEU A 103 6.10 2.13 -2.20
CA LEU A 103 5.87 3.54 -1.89
C LEU A 103 7.18 4.32 -2.01
N THR A 104 7.10 5.57 -2.48
CA THR A 104 8.18 6.54 -2.34
C THR A 104 7.67 7.95 -2.07
N GLN A 105 8.52 8.79 -1.46
CA GLN A 105 8.29 10.23 -1.37
C GLN A 105 8.88 10.92 -2.60
N ALA A 106 8.35 12.11 -2.94
CA ALA A 106 8.75 12.87 -4.13
C ALA A 106 10.15 13.54 -4.06
N ARG A 107 11.09 12.97 -3.29
CA ARG A 107 12.49 13.40 -3.26
C ARG A 107 13.32 12.55 -4.21
N GLU A 108 14.19 13.18 -4.98
CA GLU A 108 14.97 12.52 -6.03
C GLU A 108 15.80 11.32 -5.50
N ASP A 109 16.50 11.49 -4.37
CA ASP A 109 17.34 10.45 -3.78
C ASP A 109 16.53 9.22 -3.33
N LEU A 110 15.31 9.46 -2.83
CA LEU A 110 14.39 8.40 -2.43
C LEU A 110 13.80 7.69 -3.64
N ILE A 111 13.44 8.42 -4.70
CA ILE A 111 12.97 7.85 -5.96
C ILE A 111 14.06 6.94 -6.56
N ARG A 112 15.32 7.40 -6.63
CA ARG A 112 16.44 6.58 -7.13
C ARG A 112 16.59 5.28 -6.36
N ARG A 113 16.53 5.35 -5.02
CA ARG A 113 16.60 4.16 -4.16
C ARG A 113 15.40 3.22 -4.33
N THR A 114 14.20 3.75 -4.52
CA THR A 114 13.01 2.95 -4.84
C THR A 114 13.16 2.24 -6.19
N MET A 115 13.62 2.94 -7.23
CA MET A 115 13.93 2.34 -8.53
C MET A 115 14.98 1.23 -8.44
N GLU A 116 16.00 1.40 -7.58
CA GLU A 116 17.00 0.36 -7.31
C GLU A 116 16.39 -0.89 -6.68
N SER A 117 15.48 -0.73 -5.71
CA SER A 117 14.85 -1.87 -5.03
C SER A 117 14.07 -2.79 -5.99
N VAL A 118 13.40 -2.23 -7.00
CA VAL A 118 12.56 -2.98 -7.93
C VAL A 118 13.30 -3.45 -9.18
N ARG A 119 14.62 -3.23 -9.27
CA ARG A 119 15.42 -3.66 -10.42
C ARG A 119 15.30 -5.16 -10.65
N GLY A 120 14.91 -5.55 -11.86
CA GLY A 120 14.70 -6.96 -12.23
C GLY A 120 13.27 -7.46 -12.02
N ALA A 121 12.38 -6.67 -11.42
CA ALA A 121 10.96 -7.00 -11.41
C ALA A 121 10.39 -6.93 -12.84
N PRO A 122 9.55 -7.89 -13.27
CA PRO A 122 8.93 -7.87 -14.60
C PRO A 122 7.94 -6.71 -14.76
N ARG A 123 7.33 -6.26 -13.65
CA ARG A 123 6.46 -5.08 -13.55
C ARG A 123 6.40 -4.58 -12.11
N ALA A 124 6.28 -3.27 -11.93
CA ALA A 124 6.09 -2.63 -10.63
C ALA A 124 5.31 -1.32 -10.76
N ILE A 125 4.56 -0.95 -9.72
CA ILE A 125 3.95 0.37 -9.52
C ILE A 125 4.83 1.15 -8.51
N ILE A 126 5.09 2.42 -8.80
CA ILE A 126 5.94 3.32 -8.00
C ILE A 126 5.20 4.63 -7.75
#